data_AF-A0A2G2ME98-F1
#
_entry.id   AF-A0A2G2ME98-F1
#
_cell.length_a   1.000
_cell.length_b   1.000
_cell.length_c   1.000
_cell.angle_alpha   90.00
_cell.angle_beta   90.00
_cell.angle_gamma   90.00
#
_symmetry.space_group_name_H-M   'P 1'
#
loop_
_entity.id
_entity.type
_entity.pdbx_description
1 polymer ?
#
loop_
_entity_poly.entity_id
_entity_poly.type
_entity_poly.pdbx_seq_one_letter_code
_entity_poly.pdbx_strand_id
1 'polypeptide(L)'
;MILTIEDKQFDTKYITQLYPAAVVKTGYEDETTQVSLEWIEVEAKGKVEIVGYGLFVIMGEDEKYSFMFDTKKEMDAAAGRIASQLKK
;
A
#
# COMPACT_ATOMS: atom_id res chain seq x y z
N MET A 1 -6.09 -1.52 -19.42
CA MET A 1 -4.63 -1.77 -19.50
C MET A 1 -4.33 -2.84 -18.46
N ILE A 2 -3.33 -3.70 -18.66
CA ILE A 2 -2.95 -4.66 -17.61
C ILE A 2 -1.78 -4.10 -16.81
N LEU A 3 -1.96 -4.01 -15.49
CA LEU A 3 -0.96 -3.60 -14.53
C LEU A 3 -0.43 -4.83 -13.81
N THR A 4 0.89 -4.96 -13.71
CA THR A 4 1.54 -6.03 -12.94
C THR A 4 2.08 -5.47 -11.63
N ILE A 5 1.69 -6.07 -10.51
CA ILE A 5 2.17 -5.76 -9.16
C ILE A 5 2.67 -7.07 -8.55
N GLU A 6 3.97 -7.12 -8.23
CA GLU A 6 4.67 -8.35 -7.86
C GLU A 6 4.38 -9.51 -8.84
N ASP A 7 3.75 -10.59 -8.38
CA ASP A 7 3.38 -11.77 -9.16
C ASP A 7 1.93 -11.74 -9.70
N LYS A 8 1.20 -10.64 -9.49
CA LYS A 8 -0.22 -10.51 -9.85
C LYS A 8 -0.47 -9.51 -10.97
N GLN A 9 -1.51 -9.79 -11.76
CA GLN A 9 -1.96 -8.96 -12.86
C GLN A 9 -3.37 -8.42 -12.60
N PHE A 10 -3.56 -7.14 -12.90
CA PHE A 10 -4.80 -6.41 -12.68
C PHE A 10 -5.22 -5.70 -13.96
N ASP A 11 -6.48 -5.85 -14.38
CA ASP A 11 -7.02 -4.97 -15.41
C ASP A 11 -7.38 -3.64 -14.77
N THR A 12 -6.67 -2.58 -15.17
CA THR A 12 -6.78 -1.23 -14.59
C THR A 12 -8.20 -0.67 -14.64
N LYS A 13 -9.05 -1.18 -15.54
CA LYS A 13 -10.46 -0.75 -15.64
C LYS A 13 -11.30 -1.17 -14.43
N TYR A 14 -10.86 -2.17 -13.68
CA TYR A 14 -11.55 -2.68 -12.49
C TYR A 14 -10.92 -2.19 -11.18
N ILE A 15 -9.75 -1.55 -11.24
CA ILE A 15 -9.12 -0.95 -10.06
C ILE A 15 -9.92 0.30 -9.69
N THR A 16 -10.51 0.30 -8.50
CA THR A 16 -11.19 1.47 -7.94
C THR A 16 -10.23 2.33 -7.12
N GLN A 17 -9.27 1.71 -6.42
CA GLN A 17 -8.23 2.40 -5.68
C GLN A 17 -6.91 1.64 -5.75
N LEU A 18 -5.81 2.38 -5.88
CA LEU A 18 -4.44 1.89 -5.71
C LEU A 18 -3.67 2.93 -4.91
N TYR A 19 -3.28 2.61 -3.69
CA TYR A 19 -2.61 3.55 -2.80
C TYR A 19 -1.53 2.88 -1.93
N PRO A 20 -0.45 3.63 -1.62
CA PRO A 20 0.50 3.21 -0.59
C PRO A 20 0.01 3.62 0.81
N ALA A 21 0.26 2.79 1.81
CA ALA A 21 0.00 3.11 3.21
C ALA A 21 1.02 2.46 4.15
N ALA A 22 1.23 3.06 5.32
CA ALA A 22 1.92 2.40 6.42
C ALA A 22 0.92 1.54 7.20
N VAL A 23 1.39 0.42 7.73
CA VAL A 23 0.62 -0.42 8.64
C VAL A 23 1.16 -0.23 10.04
N VAL A 24 0.27 0.15 10.95
CA VAL A 24 0.61 0.47 12.35
C VAL A 24 -0.20 -0.37 13.32
N LYS A 25 0.36 -0.66 14.49
CA LYS A 25 -0.42 -1.24 15.59
C LYS A 25 -1.39 -0.21 16.15
N THR A 26 -2.61 -0.65 16.46
CA THR A 26 -3.64 0.18 17.09
C THR A 26 -3.43 0.33 18.60
N GLY A 27 -2.57 -0.51 19.20
CA GLY A 27 -2.35 -0.59 20.65
C GLY A 27 -3.37 -1.48 21.38
N TYR A 28 -4.31 -2.09 20.64
CA TYR A 28 -5.22 -3.10 21.15
C TYR A 28 -4.84 -4.47 20.55
N GLU A 29 -4.40 -5.39 21.41
CA GLU A 29 -3.92 -6.73 21.00
C GLU A 29 -2.89 -6.66 19.84
N ASP A 30 -3.00 -7.56 18.86
CA ASP A 30 -2.20 -7.59 17.64
C ASP A 30 -2.91 -6.92 16.45
N GLU A 31 -3.90 -6.06 16.72
CA GLU A 31 -4.64 -5.37 15.65
C GLU A 31 -3.76 -4.33 14.94
N THR A 32 -3.88 -4.30 13.62
CA THR A 32 -3.16 -3.37 12.76
C THR A 32 -4.12 -2.60 11.89
N THR A 33 -3.75 -1.37 11.54
CA THR A 33 -4.54 -0.51 10.65
C THR A 33 -3.66 0.17 9.62
N GLN A 34 -4.28 0.53 8.49
CA GLN A 34 -3.63 1.24 7.39
C GLN A 34 -3.76 2.75 7.61
N VAL A 35 -2.64 3.46 7.56
CA VAL A 35 -2.61 4.93 7.68
C VAL A 35 -1.80 5.53 6.55
N SER A 36 -2.18 6.74 6.12
CA SER A 36 -1.47 7.42 5.05
C SER A 36 -0.04 7.75 5.47
N LEU A 37 0.88 7.71 4.50
CA LEU A 37 2.29 8.01 4.74
C LEU A 37 2.50 9.46 5.21
N GLU A 38 1.69 10.40 4.71
CA GLU A 38 1.75 11.80 5.13
C GLU A 38 1.38 11.97 6.60
N TRP A 39 0.36 11.25 7.08
CA TRP A 39 -0.04 11.30 8.48
C TRP A 39 1.05 10.77 9.41
N ILE A 40 1.77 9.72 9.00
CA ILE A 40 2.93 9.20 9.74
C ILE A 40 4.02 10.26 9.90
N GLU A 41 4.31 11.00 8.84
CA GLU A 41 5.39 12.00 8.83
C GLU A 41 5.06 13.24 9.66
N VAL A 42 3.80 13.67 9.68
CA VAL A 42 3.37 14.90 10.34
C VAL A 42 2.92 14.65 11.79
N GLU A 43 2.04 13.68 12.02
CA GLU A 43 1.30 13.57 13.28
C GLU A 43 1.79 12.44 14.19
N ALA A 44 2.26 11.35 13.58
CA ALA A 44 2.50 10.08 14.28
C ALA A 44 3.98 9.80 14.60
N LYS A 45 4.89 10.73 14.29
CA LYS A 45 6.33 10.56 14.50
C LYS A 45 6.64 10.20 15.96
N GLY A 46 6.96 8.92 16.19
CA GLY A 46 7.25 8.37 17.53
C GLY A 46 6.04 8.04 18.41
N LYS A 47 4.81 8.16 17.88
CA LYS A 47 3.56 7.89 18.63
C LYS A 47 2.91 6.55 18.27
N VAL A 48 3.29 5.94 17.15
CA VAL A 48 2.73 4.68 16.65
C VAL A 48 3.85 3.72 16.27
N GLU A 49 3.62 2.43 16.51
CA GLU A 49 4.53 1.36 16.08
C GLU A 49 4.21 0.98 14.64
N ILE A 50 5.11 1.32 13.72
CA ILE A 50 5.03 0.90 12.32
C ILE A 50 5.51 -0.55 12.24
N VAL A 51 4.65 -1.43 11.74
CA VAL A 51 4.95 -2.86 11.56
C VAL A 51 5.23 -3.20 10.10
N GLY A 52 4.96 -2.29 9.18
CA GLY A 52 5.31 -2.46 7.77
C GLY A 52 4.71 -1.38 6.88
N TYR A 53 4.92 -1.54 5.59
CA TYR A 53 4.41 -0.68 4.53
C TYR A 53 3.70 -1.53 3.49
N GLY A 54 2.73 -0.98 2.78
CA GLY A 54 2.00 -1.76 1.81
C GLY A 54 1.46 -0.96 0.63
N LEU A 55 1.31 -1.66 -0.49
CA LEU A 55 0.50 -1.23 -1.63
C LEU A 55 -0.83 -1.96 -1.58
N PHE A 56 -1.92 -1.20 -1.59
CA PHE A 56 -3.27 -1.71 -1.48
C PHE A 56 -4.02 -1.47 -2.78
N VAL A 57 -4.56 -2.54 -3.35
CA VAL A 57 -5.41 -2.51 -4.55
C VAL A 57 -6.82 -2.85 -4.11
N ILE A 58 -7.76 -1.97 -4.40
CA ILE A 58 -9.19 -2.23 -4.28
C ILE A 58 -9.73 -2.39 -5.69
N MET A 59 -10.40 -3.51 -5.94
CA MET A 59 -11.13 -3.80 -7.17
C MET A 59 -12.62 -3.61 -6.92
N GLY A 60 -13.39 -3.40 -8.00
CA GLY A 60 -14.83 -3.14 -7.97
C GLY A 60 -15.63 -3.92 -6.91
N GLU A 61 -15.81 -5.23 -7.10
CA GLU A 61 -16.66 -6.09 -6.25
C GLU A 61 -16.04 -6.43 -4.88
N ASP A 62 -15.50 -5.42 -4.19
CA ASP A 62 -14.89 -5.49 -2.85
C ASP A 62 -13.63 -6.38 -2.73
N GLU A 63 -13.06 -6.85 -3.85
CA GLU A 63 -11.78 -7.59 -3.79
C GLU A 63 -10.64 -6.65 -3.41
N LYS A 64 -9.92 -7.02 -2.35
CA LYS A 64 -8.78 -6.26 -1.82
C LYS A 64 -7.53 -7.10 -1.89
N TYR A 65 -6.48 -6.52 -2.44
CA TYR A 65 -5.15 -7.11 -2.50
C TYR A 65 -4.17 -6.22 -1.75
N SER A 66 -3.27 -6.84 -1.01
CA SER A 66 -2.27 -6.15 -0.20
C SER A 66 -0.90 -6.74 -0.48
N PHE A 67 0.04 -5.87 -0.82
CA PHE A 67 1.44 -6.21 -1.04
C PHE A 67 2.25 -5.55 0.05
N MET A 68 2.75 -6.34 0.98
CA MET A 68 3.44 -5.87 2.18
C MET A 68 4.95 -5.83 1.97
N PHE A 69 5.60 -4.84 2.58
CA PHE A 69 7.02 -4.57 2.51
C PHE A 69 7.54 -4.19 3.90
N ASP A 70 8.77 -4.61 4.22
CA ASP A 70 9.39 -4.33 5.51
C ASP A 70 9.78 -2.87 5.62
N THR A 71 10.20 -2.25 4.51
CA THR A 71 10.66 -0.86 4.48
C THR A 71 9.89 0.02 3.49
N LYS A 72 9.75 1.31 3.83
CA LYS A 72 9.19 2.33 2.92
C LYS A 72 9.91 2.34 1.57
N LYS A 73 11.24 2.16 1.57
CA LYS A 73 12.06 2.17 0.37
C LYS A 73 11.72 1.05 -0.60
N GLU A 74 11.42 -0.15 -0.10
CA GLU A 74 11.01 -1.29 -0.93
C GLU A 74 9.63 -1.06 -1.55
N MET A 75 8.69 -0.57 -0.74
CA MET A 75 7.36 -0.16 -1.22
C MET A 75 7.48 0.95 -2.28
N ASP A 76 8.30 1.98 -2.05
CA ASP A 76 8.54 3.06 -3.01
C ASP A 76 9.15 2.54 -4.32
N ALA A 77 10.07 1.57 -4.24
CA ALA A 77 10.63 0.91 -5.42
C ALA A 77 9.56 0.12 -6.20
N ALA A 78 8.65 -0.56 -5.50
CA ALA A 78 7.49 -1.21 -6.13
C ALA A 78 6.54 -0.20 -6.77
N ALA A 79 6.19 0.88 -6.07
CA ALA A 79 5.38 1.97 -6.60
C ALA A 79 6.02 2.61 -7.85
N GLY A 80 7.34 2.78 -7.85
CA GLY A 80 8.10 3.25 -9.01
C GLY A 80 7.95 2.33 -10.22
N ARG A 81 8.07 1.00 -10.03
CA ARG A 81 7.85 0.00 -11.08
C ARG A 81 6.42 0.05 -11.66
N ILE A 82 5.42 0.27 -10.81
CA ILE A 82 4.02 0.46 -11.20
C ILE A 82 3.85 1.75 -12.02
N ALA A 83 4.38 2.87 -11.52
CA ALA A 83 4.27 4.17 -12.18
C ALA A 83 4.91 4.14 -13.58
N SER A 84 6.03 3.43 -13.75
CA SER A 84 6.66 3.22 -15.06
C SER A 84 5.79 2.44 -16.04
N GLN A 85 4.90 1.56 -15.57
CA GLN A 85 3.95 0.87 -16.44
C GLN A 85 2.85 1.81 -16.92
N LEU A 86 2.36 2.72 -16.06
CA LEU A 86 1.27 3.65 -16.36
C LEU A 86 1.66 4.80 -17.30
N LYS A 87 2.97 5.07 -17.46
CA LYS A 87 3.48 6.11 -18.37
C LYS A 87 3.63 5.65 -19.82
N LYS A 88 3.33 4.38 -20.12
CA LYS A 88 3.31 3.83 -21.48
C LYS A 88 1.95 4.02 -22.13
#